data_AF-A0A0D0A8R7-F1
#
_entry.id   AF-A0A0D0A8R7-F1
#
_cell.length_a   1.000
_cell.length_b   1.000
_cell.length_c   1.000
_cell.angle_alpha   90.00
_cell.angle_beta   90.00
_cell.angle_gamma   90.00
#
_symmetry.space_group_name_H-M   'P 1'
#
loop_
_entity.id
_entity.type
_entity.pdbx_description
1 polymer ?
#
loop_
_entity_poly.entity_id
_entity_poly.type
_entity_poly.pdbx_seq_one_letter_code
_entity_poly.pdbx_strand_id
1 'polypeptide(L)'
;MLQLTFLKDSARGESTTAFSTSTTHSNIHKGDIAHFAQVGFDTLVQSLAVQQGFQADVIRTIYKYLGSFENTVEVIEAMREAAEVHADAEILSRTEEDDIEDDSIMDDSVKEDTIKEEEE
;
A
#
# COMPACT_ATOMS: atom_id res chain seq x y z
N MET A 1 -71.53 -1.48 9.63
CA MET A 1 -71.16 -2.87 9.29
C MET A 1 -69.79 -2.86 8.62
N LEU A 2 -68.90 -3.72 9.10
CA LEU A 2 -67.59 -4.07 8.50
C LEU A 2 -67.80 -4.83 7.17
N GLN A 3 -66.88 -4.72 6.21
CA GLN A 3 -65.95 -5.80 5.85
C GLN A 3 -64.84 -5.30 4.89
N LEU A 4 -63.63 -5.69 5.27
CA LEU A 4 -62.34 -5.55 4.59
C LEU A 4 -62.16 -6.72 3.61
N THR A 5 -61.52 -6.51 2.46
CA THR A 5 -60.71 -7.57 1.81
C THR A 5 -59.43 -6.96 1.21
N PHE A 6 -58.33 -7.68 1.40
CA PHE A 6 -56.93 -7.31 1.15
C PHE A 6 -56.34 -8.08 -0.03
N LEU A 7 -55.33 -7.47 -0.69
CA LEU A 7 -54.23 -8.03 -1.51
C LEU A 7 -54.64 -8.72 -2.85
N LYS A 8 -53.88 -8.67 -3.95
CA LYS A 8 -52.42 -8.79 -4.10
C LYS A 8 -51.94 -8.33 -5.48
N ASP A 9 -50.70 -7.84 -5.52
CA ASP A 9 -49.85 -7.33 -6.61
C ASP A 9 -49.81 -8.10 -7.94
N SER A 10 -49.47 -7.40 -9.03
CA SER A 10 -48.35 -7.83 -9.88
C SER A 10 -47.83 -6.71 -10.79
N ALA A 11 -46.54 -6.41 -10.62
CA ALA A 11 -45.78 -5.34 -11.24
C ALA A 11 -45.32 -5.65 -12.68
N ARG A 12 -45.15 -4.61 -13.50
CA ARG A 12 -44.01 -4.50 -14.44
C ARG A 12 -43.82 -3.05 -14.92
N GLY A 13 -43.16 -2.25 -14.11
CA GLY A 13 -42.59 -0.96 -14.51
C GLY A 13 -41.08 -1.06 -14.34
N GLU A 14 -40.35 -0.92 -15.44
CA GLU A 14 -38.89 -0.97 -15.50
C GLU A 14 -38.29 0.10 -14.58
N SER A 15 -37.71 -0.33 -13.47
CA SER A 15 -36.93 0.52 -12.58
C SER A 15 -35.52 0.60 -13.15
N THR A 16 -35.24 1.67 -13.90
CA THR A 16 -33.86 2.08 -14.20
C THR A 16 -33.16 2.32 -12.87
N THR A 17 -32.27 1.42 -12.48
CA THR A 17 -31.40 1.57 -11.32
C THR A 17 -30.55 2.82 -11.52
N ALA A 18 -30.99 3.93 -10.94
CA ALA A 18 -30.13 5.08 -10.72
C ALA A 18 -28.96 4.58 -9.87
N PHE A 19 -27.79 4.46 -10.49
CA PHE A 19 -26.54 4.28 -9.79
C PHE A 19 -26.31 5.57 -9.00
N SER A 20 -26.88 5.64 -7.81
CA SER A 20 -26.54 6.65 -6.82
C SER A 20 -25.05 6.45 -6.53
N THR A 21 -24.21 7.21 -7.22
CA THR A 21 -22.88 7.52 -6.69
C THR A 21 -23.16 8.23 -5.37
N SER A 22 -23.17 7.44 -4.28
CA SER A 22 -23.12 7.97 -2.94
C SER A 22 -21.88 8.83 -2.92
N THR A 23 -22.06 10.14 -3.13
CA THR A 23 -21.07 11.14 -2.77
C THR A 23 -20.97 10.97 -1.28
N THR A 24 -20.07 10.09 -0.85
CA THR A 24 -19.61 10.04 0.53
C THR A 24 -19.18 11.46 0.81
N HIS A 25 -20.02 12.20 1.52
CA HIS A 25 -19.61 13.43 2.16
C HIS A 25 -18.52 13.00 3.12
N SER A 26 -17.28 13.01 2.63
CA SER A 26 -16.07 12.91 3.42
C SER A 26 -16.29 13.92 4.54
N ASN A 27 -16.44 13.41 5.75
CA ASN A 27 -16.82 14.23 6.89
C ASN A 27 -15.54 14.97 7.30
N ILE A 28 -15.27 16.08 6.61
CA ILE A 28 -14.03 16.85 6.76
C ILE A 28 -13.90 17.27 8.21
N HIS A 29 -12.78 16.91 8.82
CA HIS A 29 -12.47 17.24 10.19
C HIS A 29 -12.38 18.76 10.35
N LYS A 30 -13.19 19.33 11.26
CA LYS A 30 -13.31 20.80 11.40
C LYS A 30 -11.99 21.48 11.78
N GLY A 31 -11.10 20.76 12.48
CA GLY A 31 -9.76 21.25 12.80
C GLY A 31 -8.92 21.52 11.55
N ASP A 32 -9.10 20.70 10.52
CA ASP A 32 -8.37 20.85 9.26
C ASP A 32 -8.75 22.15 8.57
N ILE A 33 -10.03 22.55 8.60
CA ILE A 33 -10.50 23.79 7.96
C ILE A 33 -9.77 25.01 8.57
N ALA A 34 -9.65 25.06 9.90
CA ALA A 34 -8.96 26.15 10.57
C ALA A 34 -7.46 26.16 10.23
N HIS A 35 -6.82 24.99 10.23
CA HIS A 35 -5.42 24.84 9.90
C HIS A 35 -5.13 25.22 8.44
N PHE A 36 -5.97 24.74 7.51
CA PHE A 36 -5.87 25.03 6.09
C PHE A 36 -6.15 26.49 5.78
N ALA A 37 -7.02 27.17 6.54
CA ALA A 37 -7.24 28.60 6.39
C ALA A 37 -5.99 29.43 6.75
N GLN A 38 -5.12 28.92 7.62
CA GLN A 38 -3.91 29.62 8.05
C GLN A 38 -2.72 29.40 7.11
N VAL A 39 -2.51 28.17 6.64
CA VAL A 39 -1.30 27.78 5.87
C VAL A 39 -1.59 27.50 4.39
N GLY A 40 -2.82 27.09 4.08
CA GLY A 40 -3.22 26.60 2.77
C GLY A 40 -3.14 25.07 2.67
N PHE A 41 -4.23 24.45 2.22
CA PHE A 41 -4.30 23.00 2.02
C PHE A 41 -3.21 22.49 1.06
N ASP A 42 -3.07 23.13 -0.10
CA ASP A 42 -2.10 22.72 -1.11
C ASP A 42 -0.65 22.84 -0.61
N THR A 43 -0.36 23.85 0.20
CA THR A 43 0.96 24.02 0.85
C THR A 43 1.28 22.83 1.75
N LEU A 44 0.33 22.42 2.59
CA LEU A 44 0.51 21.31 3.53
C LEU A 44 0.63 19.97 2.80
N VAL A 45 -0.22 19.73 1.80
CA VAL A 45 -0.15 18.55 0.94
C VAL A 45 1.20 18.48 0.23
N GLN A 46 1.65 19.60 -0.36
CA GLN A 46 2.91 19.64 -1.09
C GLN A 46 4.11 19.43 -0.16
N SER A 47 4.07 19.98 1.05
CA SER A 47 5.09 19.76 2.06
C SER A 47 5.18 18.28 2.44
N LEU A 48 4.04 17.64 2.71
CA LEU A 48 3.98 16.22 3.05
C LEU A 48 4.45 15.35 1.86
N ALA A 49 4.08 15.71 0.63
CA ALA A 49 4.51 15.04 -0.59
C ALA A 49 6.03 15.00 -0.71
N VAL A 50 6.67 16.15 -0.55
CA VAL A 50 8.13 16.28 -0.62
C VAL A 50 8.81 15.51 0.52
N GLN A 51 8.28 15.62 1.74
CA GLN A 51 8.87 14.95 2.91
C GLN A 51 8.81 13.42 2.80
N GLN A 52 7.72 12.89 2.26
CA GLN A 52 7.45 11.45 2.25
C GLN A 52 7.78 10.79 0.90
N GLY A 53 8.22 11.56 -0.09
CA GLY A 53 8.59 11.05 -1.42
C GLY A 53 7.40 10.66 -2.31
N PHE A 54 6.19 11.11 -1.99
CA PHE A 54 4.99 10.82 -2.76
C PHE A 54 4.58 11.98 -3.68
N GLN A 55 3.77 11.67 -4.68
CA GLN A 55 3.10 12.70 -5.46
C GLN A 55 1.99 13.36 -4.64
N ALA A 56 1.85 14.68 -4.74
CA ALA A 56 0.81 15.44 -4.03
C ALA A 56 -0.63 14.96 -4.33
N ASP A 57 -0.87 14.44 -5.55
CA ASP A 57 -2.17 13.91 -5.95
C ASP A 57 -2.56 12.63 -5.19
N VAL A 58 -1.58 11.80 -4.82
CA VAL A 58 -1.79 10.59 -4.01
C VAL A 58 -2.27 11.00 -2.61
N ILE A 59 -1.57 11.97 -2.00
CA ILE A 59 -1.95 12.51 -0.69
C ILE A 59 -3.33 13.15 -0.72
N ARG A 60 -3.65 13.93 -1.76
CA ARG A 60 -5.00 14.52 -1.94
C ARG A 60 -6.09 13.44 -2.03
N THR A 61 -5.80 12.33 -2.67
CA THR A 61 -6.74 11.22 -2.82
C THR A 61 -7.00 10.53 -1.49
N ILE A 62 -5.94 10.26 -0.73
CA ILE A 62 -6.04 9.66 0.61
C ILE A 62 -6.79 10.60 1.56
N TYR A 63 -6.47 11.90 1.55
CA TYR A 63 -7.19 12.90 2.33
C TYR A 63 -8.69 12.93 2.02
N LYS A 64 -9.07 12.91 0.73
CA LYS A 64 -10.49 12.86 0.34
C LYS A 64 -11.20 11.65 0.93
N TYR A 65 -10.52 10.51 1.01
CA TYR A 65 -11.09 9.28 1.56
C TYR A 65 -11.20 9.32 3.09
N LEU A 66 -10.16 9.80 3.78
CA LEU A 66 -10.09 9.80 5.25
C LEU A 66 -10.82 10.97 5.89
N GLY A 67 -10.87 12.13 5.22
CA GLY A 67 -11.47 13.37 5.72
C GLY A 67 -10.74 14.01 6.91
N SER A 68 -9.56 13.50 7.28
CA SER A 68 -8.72 14.01 8.37
C SER A 68 -7.27 14.09 7.90
N PHE A 69 -6.64 15.26 8.09
CA PHE A 69 -5.27 15.49 7.68
C PHE A 69 -4.29 14.70 8.54
N GLU A 70 -4.57 14.60 9.83
CA GLU A 70 -3.79 13.79 10.79
C GLU A 70 -3.76 12.32 10.37
N ASN A 71 -4.93 11.72 10.11
CA ASN A 71 -5.02 10.33 9.64
C ASN A 71 -4.33 10.16 8.27
N THR A 72 -4.35 11.19 7.43
CA THR A 72 -3.65 11.17 6.14
C THR A 72 -2.14 11.11 6.33
N VAL A 73 -1.59 11.85 7.29
CA VAL A 73 -0.16 11.79 7.63
C VAL A 73 0.21 10.38 8.09
N GLU A 74 -0.55 9.81 9.04
CA GLU A 74 -0.29 8.46 9.56
C GLU A 74 -0.28 7.39 8.45
N VAL A 75 -1.27 7.43 7.56
CA VAL A 75 -1.37 6.47 6.44
C VAL A 75 -0.21 6.64 5.46
N ILE A 76 0.16 7.88 5.15
CA ILE A 76 1.29 8.14 4.24
C ILE A 76 2.62 7.67 4.83
N GLU A 77 2.83 7.86 6.13
CA GLU A 77 4.02 7.36 6.82
C GLU A 77 4.09 5.84 6.79
N ALA A 78 2.99 5.16 7.11
CA ALA A 78 2.91 3.70 7.03
C ALA A 78 3.13 3.19 5.59
N MET A 79 2.61 3.89 4.59
CA MET A 79 2.86 3.56 3.19
C MET A 79 4.33 3.71 2.80
N ARG A 80 5.01 4.74 3.31
CA ARG A 80 6.45 4.93 3.07
C ARG A 80 7.26 3.79 3.67
N GLU A 81 7.01 3.47 4.94
CA GLU A 81 7.69 2.39 5.65
C GLU A 81 7.47 1.04 4.97
N ALA A 82 6.23 0.74 4.56
CA ALA A 82 5.93 -0.48 3.81
C ALA A 82 6.66 -0.53 2.45
N ALA A 83 6.78 0.60 1.76
CA ALA A 83 7.52 0.69 0.50
C ALA A 83 9.03 0.48 0.70
N GLU A 84 9.61 1.04 1.76
CA GLU A 84 11.01 0.84 2.14
C GLU A 84 11.29 -0.64 2.41
N VAL A 85 10.48 -1.28 3.27
CA VAL A 85 10.62 -2.72 3.59
C VAL A 85 10.50 -3.60 2.34
N HIS A 86 9.55 -3.29 1.45
CA HIS A 86 9.37 -4.04 0.21
C HIS A 86 10.56 -3.84 -0.74
N ALA A 87 11.06 -2.61 -0.86
CA ALA A 87 12.21 -2.31 -1.70
C ALA A 87 13.47 -3.03 -1.20
N ASP A 88 13.72 -3.04 0.11
CA ASP A 88 14.83 -3.77 0.72
C ASP A 88 14.75 -5.28 0.44
N ALA A 89 13.56 -5.87 0.60
CA ALA A 89 13.34 -7.30 0.31
C ALA A 89 13.54 -7.63 -1.19
N GLU A 90 13.09 -6.75 -2.09
CA GLU A 90 13.27 -6.92 -3.53
C GLU A 90 14.75 -6.80 -3.96
N ILE A 91 15.50 -5.88 -3.35
CA ILE A 91 16.94 -5.74 -3.61
C ILE A 91 17.69 -6.97 -3.12
N LEU A 92 17.41 -7.44 -1.90
CA LEU A 92 18.07 -8.62 -1.33
C LEU A 92 17.79 -9.89 -2.15
N SER A 93 16.54 -10.13 -2.54
CA SER A 93 16.17 -11.30 -3.35
C SER A 93 16.86 -11.32 -4.72
N ARG A 94 17.03 -10.16 -5.38
CA ARG A 94 17.80 -10.07 -6.63
C ARG A 94 19.30 -10.33 -6.44
N THR A 95 19.84 -10.03 -5.26
CA THR A 95 21.27 -10.23 -4.97
C THR A 95 21.57 -11.70 -4.70
N GLU A 96 20.62 -12.47 -4.16
CA GLU A 96 20.77 -13.90 -3.92
C GLU A 96 20.61 -14.76 -5.20
N GLU A 97 19.86 -14.29 -6.21
CA GLU A 97 19.67 -15.02 -7.47
C GLU A 97 20.88 -14.91 -8.44
N ASP A 98 21.70 -13.85 -8.34
CA ASP A 98 22.87 -13.65 -9.21
C ASP A 98 24.13 -14.43 -8.76
N ASP A 99 24.16 -15.00 -7.55
CA ASP A 99 25.30 -15.77 -7.00
C ASP A 99 25.15 -17.30 -7.16
N ILE A 100 24.15 -17.78 -7.92
CA ILE A 100 23.87 -19.22 -8.14
C ILE A 100 24.10 -19.65 -9.60
N GLU A 101 25.07 -19.03 -10.28
CA GLU A 101 25.66 -19.56 -11.52
C GLU A 101 27.20 -19.61 -11.43
N ASP A 102 27.73 -20.48 -10.57
CA ASP A 102 29.01 -21.15 -10.86
C ASP A 102 29.00 -22.58 -10.31
N ASP A 103 28.11 -23.37 -10.90
CA ASP A 103 28.20 -24.82 -10.85
C ASP A 103 29.37 -25.26 -11.75
N SER A 104 30.26 -26.08 -11.17
CA SER A 104 31.23 -26.98 -11.81
C SER A 104 32.68 -26.49 -12.02
N ILE A 105 33.46 -26.55 -10.93
CA ILE A 105 34.81 -27.11 -11.04
C ILE A 105 34.91 -28.39 -10.21
N MET A 106 34.49 -29.48 -10.82
CA MET A 106 35.07 -30.79 -10.51
C MET A 106 36.52 -30.73 -10.99
N ASP A 107 37.47 -30.43 -10.10
CA ASP A 107 38.85 -30.80 -10.38
C ASP A 107 39.31 -31.91 -9.44
N ASP A 108 39.93 -32.85 -10.12
CA ASP A 108 40.13 -34.22 -9.80
C ASP A 108 41.31 -34.37 -8.81
N SER A 109 41.18 -35.35 -7.93
CA SER A 109 42.27 -36.19 -7.41
C SER A 109 43.70 -35.63 -7.38
N VAL A 110 44.24 -35.40 -6.18
CA VAL A 110 45.52 -36.03 -5.77
C VAL A 110 45.46 -36.36 -4.27
N LYS A 111 45.42 -37.65 -3.96
CA LYS A 111 45.89 -38.16 -2.65
C LYS A 111 47.41 -38.20 -2.77
N GLU A 112 48.12 -37.35 -2.05
CA GLU A 112 49.58 -37.48 -1.93
C GLU A 112 49.92 -38.11 -0.57
N ASP A 113 50.75 -39.15 -0.66
CA ASP A 113 50.94 -40.19 0.31
C ASP A 113 51.62 -39.73 1.61
N THR A 114 51.17 -40.37 2.69
CA THR A 114 51.82 -40.46 3.99
C THR A 114 53.28 -40.91 3.86
N ILE A 115 54.24 -40.02 4.07
CA ILE A 115 55.63 -40.42 4.35
C ILE A 115 55.72 -40.79 5.82
N LYS A 116 55.77 -42.10 6.09
CA LYS A 116 56.33 -42.64 7.33
C LYS A 116 57.85 -42.60 7.20
N GLU A 117 58.52 -41.88 8.06
CA GLU A 117 59.93 -42.16 8.37
C GLU A 117 59.94 -42.92 9.72
N GLU A 118 60.14 -44.23 9.60
CA GLU A 118 60.60 -45.11 10.66
C GLU A 118 62.13 -45.27 10.52
N GLU A 119 62.80 -45.40 11.67
CA GLU A 119 64.17 -45.91 11.91
C GLU A 119 65.32 -44.94 11.51
N GLU A 120 66.25 -44.56 12.41
CA GLU A 120 67.00 -45.37 13.39
C GLU A 120 67.41 -44.55 14.64
#